data_AF-A0A532D9H0-F1
#
_entry.id   AF-A0A532D9H0-F1
#
_cell.length_a   1.000
_cell.length_b   1.000
_cell.length_c   1.000
_cell.angle_alpha   90.00
_cell.angle_beta   90.00
_cell.angle_gamma   90.00
#
_symmetry.space_group_name_H-M   'P 1'
#
loop_
_entity.id
_entity.type
_entity.pdbx_description
1 polymer ?
#
loop_
_entity_poly.entity_id
_entity_poly.type
_entity_poly.pdbx_seq_one_letter_code
_entity_poly.pdbx_strand_id
1 'polypeptide(L)'
;MSLIDRLAEDIKTAMKARDQLRLDVIRMAKAALMNREIELKGTLDDAESTRVMVGLVKQRKESVEQFQKGQRPDLADKEIKEIAIIETYLPKALSQDEVRTLVEAVIAETGLAVSGPNCMGNVCAKTCFVT
;
A
#
# COMPACT_ATOMS: atom_id res chain seq x y z
N MET A 1 -17.50 0.57 -11.82
CA MET A 1 -16.12 0.29 -12.24
C MET A 1 -15.35 -0.02 -10.99
N SER A 2 -14.66 -1.17 -10.93
CA SER A 2 -13.93 -1.54 -9.71
C SER A 2 -12.74 -0.61 -9.50
N LEU A 3 -12.19 -0.55 -8.28
CA LEU A 3 -10.98 0.21 -7.99
C LEU A 3 -9.81 -0.27 -8.87
N ILE A 4 -9.72 -1.57 -9.14
CA ILE A 4 -8.70 -2.19 -10.00
C ILE A 4 -8.81 -1.70 -11.44
N ASP A 5 -10.04 -1.60 -11.97
CA ASP A 5 -10.29 -1.07 -13.30
C ASP A 5 -9.90 0.41 -13.40
N ARG A 6 -10.24 1.20 -12.36
CA ARG A 6 -9.85 2.62 -12.27
C ARG A 6 -8.34 2.80 -12.27
N LEU A 7 -7.61 1.98 -11.50
CA LEU A 7 -6.15 2.00 -11.51
C LEU A 7 -5.59 1.59 -12.88
N ALA A 8 -6.19 0.62 -13.56
CA ALA A 8 -5.76 0.20 -14.89
C ALA A 8 -5.92 1.30 -15.95
N GLU A 9 -6.98 2.09 -15.88
CA GLU A 9 -7.15 3.27 -16.73
C GLU A 9 -6.14 4.37 -16.40
N ASP A 10 -5.92 4.65 -15.12
CA ASP A 10 -4.98 5.69 -14.70
C ASP A 10 -3.53 5.32 -15.00
N ILE A 11 -3.15 4.03 -15.08
CA ILE A 11 -1.85 3.62 -15.63
C ILE A 11 -1.69 4.13 -17.05
N LYS A 12 -2.71 3.98 -17.91
CA LYS A 12 -2.66 4.46 -19.30
C LYS A 12 -2.54 5.98 -19.34
N THR A 13 -3.25 6.68 -18.46
CA THR A 13 -3.17 8.13 -18.32
C THR A 13 -1.79 8.59 -17.86
N ALA A 14 -1.21 7.94 -16.85
CA ALA A 14 0.12 8.24 -16.34
C ALA A 14 1.22 7.96 -17.39
N MET A 15 1.08 6.89 -18.17
CA MET A 15 1.97 6.60 -19.30
C MET A 15 1.93 7.71 -20.37
N LYS A 16 0.74 8.25 -20.67
CA LYS A 16 0.59 9.37 -21.62
C LYS A 16 1.16 10.67 -21.06
N ALA A 17 0.95 10.94 -19.77
CA ALA A 17 1.46 12.12 -19.08
C ALA A 17 2.98 12.06 -18.81
N ARG A 18 3.62 10.90 -19.02
CA ARG A 18 5.02 10.62 -18.67
C ARG A 18 5.34 10.89 -17.19
N ASP A 19 4.34 10.73 -16.34
CA ASP A 19 4.48 10.88 -14.88
C ASP A 19 4.97 9.55 -14.30
N GLN A 20 6.30 9.41 -14.21
CA GLN A 20 6.95 8.20 -13.75
C GLN A 20 6.59 7.88 -12.30
N LEU A 21 6.53 8.90 -11.43
CA LEU A 21 6.19 8.72 -10.01
C LEU A 21 4.77 8.16 -9.88
N ARG A 22 3.79 8.80 -10.53
CA ARG A 22 2.41 8.34 -10.48
C ARG A 22 2.23 6.95 -11.06
N LEU A 23 2.92 6.64 -12.15
CA LEU A 23 2.90 5.33 -12.80
C LEU A 23 3.43 4.23 -11.88
N ASP A 24 4.55 4.46 -11.19
CA ASP A 24 5.14 3.48 -10.27
C ASP A 24 4.22 3.25 -9.07
N VAL A 25 3.67 4.31 -8.49
CA VAL A 25 2.71 4.25 -7.36
C VAL A 25 1.46 3.44 -7.73
N ILE A 26 0.84 3.75 -8.88
CA ILE A 26 -0.40 3.09 -9.29
C ILE A 26 -0.16 1.61 -9.61
N ARG A 27 1.00 1.26 -10.19
CA ARG A 27 1.38 -0.14 -10.44
C ARG A 27 1.56 -0.90 -9.14
N MET A 28 2.23 -0.30 -8.15
CA MET A 28 2.39 -0.92 -6.83
C MET A 28 1.05 -1.09 -6.13
N ALA A 29 0.18 -0.07 -6.16
CA ALA A 29 -1.16 -0.14 -5.57
C ALA A 29 -2.00 -1.27 -6.21
N LYS A 30 -1.98 -1.38 -7.54
CA LYS A 30 -2.66 -2.45 -8.26
C LYS A 30 -2.11 -3.83 -7.87
N ALA A 31 -0.79 -3.98 -7.80
CA ALA A 31 -0.17 -5.24 -7.40
C ALA A 31 -0.56 -5.66 -5.98
N ALA A 32 -0.62 -4.72 -5.03
CA ALA A 32 -1.05 -4.99 -3.66
C ALA A 32 -2.50 -5.48 -3.59
N LEU A 33 -3.40 -4.88 -4.37
CA LEU A 33 -4.80 -5.33 -4.46
C LEU A 33 -4.91 -6.74 -5.05
N MET A 34 -4.17 -7.03 -6.12
CA MET A 34 -4.13 -8.38 -6.71
C MET A 34 -3.52 -9.43 -5.76
N ASN A 35 -2.48 -9.06 -5.01
CA ASN A 35 -1.92 -9.92 -3.98
C ASN A 35 -2.96 -10.25 -2.90
N ARG A 36 -3.78 -9.26 -2.51
CA ARG A 36 -4.85 -9.48 -1.54
C ARG A 36 -5.95 -10.41 -2.06
N GLU A 37 -6.32 -10.31 -3.34
CA GLU A 37 -7.23 -11.27 -3.99
C GLU A 37 -6.70 -12.71 -3.90
N ILE A 38 -5.41 -12.88 -4.14
CA ILE A 38 -4.74 -14.19 -4.07
C ILE A 38 -4.73 -14.71 -2.63
N GLU A 39 -4.43 -13.85 -1.64
CA GLU A 39 -4.43 -14.22 -0.22
C GLU A 39 -5.81 -14.65 0.28
N LEU A 40 -6.86 -13.90 -0.09
CA LEU A 40 -8.24 -14.19 0.27
C LEU A 40 -8.81 -15.40 -0.48
N LYS A 41 -8.14 -15.86 -1.55
CA LYS A 41 -8.61 -16.91 -2.45
C LYS A 41 -10.04 -16.66 -2.94
N GLY A 42 -10.37 -15.39 -3.21
CA GLY A 42 -11.72 -14.94 -3.51
C GLY A 42 -11.75 -13.54 -4.11
N THR A 43 -12.96 -13.05 -4.38
CA THR A 43 -13.18 -11.69 -4.91
C THR A 43 -12.91 -10.65 -3.84
N LEU A 44 -12.12 -9.63 -4.19
CA LEU A 44 -11.87 -8.48 -3.32
C LEU A 44 -13.12 -7.60 -3.27
N ASP A 45 -13.64 -7.40 -2.06
CA ASP A 45 -14.74 -6.46 -1.83
C ASP A 45 -14.21 -5.01 -1.76
N ASP A 46 -15.09 -4.04 -1.98
CA ASP A 46 -14.72 -2.62 -1.98
C ASP A 46 -14.14 -2.18 -0.62
N ALA A 47 -14.67 -2.76 0.48
CA ALA A 47 -14.15 -2.52 1.83
C ALA A 47 -12.72 -3.06 2.01
N GLU A 48 -12.43 -4.27 1.52
CA GLU A 48 -11.09 -4.86 1.56
C GLU A 48 -10.11 -4.08 0.67
N SER A 49 -10.56 -3.64 -0.51
CA SER A 49 -9.74 -2.80 -1.40
C SER A 49 -9.32 -1.49 -0.71
N THR A 50 -10.24 -0.89 0.05
CA THR A 50 -9.97 0.31 0.84
C THR A 50 -8.99 0.01 1.97
N ARG A 51 -9.15 -1.11 2.69
CA ARG A 51 -8.23 -1.55 3.75
C ARG A 51 -6.80 -1.73 3.24
N VAL A 52 -6.61 -2.34 2.06
CA VAL A 52 -5.29 -2.48 1.42
C VAL A 52 -4.68 -1.11 1.10
N MET A 53 -5.46 -0.21 0.49
CA MET A 53 -4.98 1.13 0.15
C MET A 53 -4.58 1.95 1.38
N VAL A 54 -5.34 1.82 2.47
CA VAL A 54 -5.01 2.45 3.76
C VAL A 54 -3.70 1.88 4.33
N GLY A 55 -3.50 0.55 4.25
CA GLY A 55 -2.24 -0.09 4.66
C GLY A 55 -1.03 0.44 3.90
N LEU A 56 -1.15 0.64 2.59
CA LEU A 56 -0.09 1.22 1.75
C LEU A 56 0.27 2.65 2.18
N VAL A 57 -0.73 3.49 2.49
CA VAL A 57 -0.49 4.85 3.00
C VAL A 57 0.28 4.81 4.31
N LYS A 58 -0.06 3.89 5.21
CA LYS A 58 0.63 3.74 6.50
C LYS A 58 2.10 3.36 6.33
N GLN A 59 2.39 2.35 5.50
CA GLN A 59 3.76 1.89 5.23
C GLN A 59 4.64 3.04 4.70
N ARG A 60 4.08 3.91 3.86
CA ARG A 60 4.77 5.08 3.32
C ARG A 60 4.95 6.17 4.37
N LYS A 61 3.97 6.42 5.24
CA LYS A 61 4.11 7.34 6.39
C LYS A 61 5.21 6.88 7.36
N GLU A 62 5.27 5.59 7.65
CA GLU A 62 6.34 4.99 8.46
C GLU A 62 7.72 5.18 7.78
N SER A 63 7.77 5.03 6.45
CA SER A 63 8.99 5.27 5.66
C SER A 63 9.41 6.75 5.67
N VAL A 64 8.46 7.70 5.57
CA VAL A 64 8.71 9.15 5.71
C VAL A 64 9.36 9.45 7.06
N GLU A 65 8.79 8.95 8.16
CA GLU A 65 9.35 9.16 9.49
C GLU A 65 10.76 8.58 9.63
N GLN A 66 11.02 7.40 9.04
CA GLN A 66 12.35 6.79 9.04
C GLN A 66 13.36 7.62 8.23
N PHE A 67 12.98 8.14 7.06
CA PHE A 67 13.86 8.99 6.25
C PHE A 67 14.12 10.35 6.91
N GLN A 68 13.12 10.94 7.58
CA GLN A 68 13.30 12.15 8.36
C GLN A 68 14.27 11.94 9.54
N LYS A 69 14.11 10.83 10.28
CA LYS A 69 15.06 10.43 11.34
C LYS A 69 16.47 10.18 10.81
N GLY A 70 16.58 9.66 9.58
CA GLY A 70 17.84 9.43 8.88
C GLY A 70 18.44 10.66 8.19
N GLN A 71 17.90 11.87 8.39
CA GLN A 71 18.34 13.11 7.75
C GLN A 71 18.37 13.04 6.20
N ARG A 72 17.42 12.31 5.59
CA ARG A 72 17.23 12.19 4.14
C ARG A 72 15.90 12.84 3.71
N PRO A 73 15.77 14.19 3.79
CA PRO A 73 14.51 14.87 3.48
C PRO A 73 14.09 14.70 2.01
N ASP A 74 15.04 14.57 1.08
CA ASP A 74 14.74 14.37 -0.34
C ASP A 74 13.90 13.10 -0.61
N LEU A 75 14.16 12.04 0.16
CA LEU A 75 13.42 10.79 0.07
C LEU A 75 12.06 10.90 0.78
N ALA A 76 12.01 11.59 1.92
CA ALA A 76 10.77 11.86 2.62
C ALA A 76 9.78 12.68 1.75
N ASP A 77 10.27 13.68 1.03
CA ASP A 77 9.44 14.50 0.13
C ASP A 77 8.89 13.69 -1.05
N LYS A 78 9.67 12.72 -1.55
CA LYS A 78 9.21 11.78 -2.58
C LYS A 78 8.06 10.93 -2.04
N GLU A 79 8.23 10.33 -0.86
CA GLU A 79 7.20 9.51 -0.21
C GLU A 79 5.93 10.31 0.12
N ILE A 80 6.04 11.58 0.49
CA ILE A 80 4.88 12.46 0.73
C ILE A 80 4.07 12.70 -0.56
N LYS A 81 4.75 12.98 -1.68
CA LYS A 81 4.07 13.12 -3.00
C LYS A 81 3.37 11.83 -3.40
N GLU A 82 4.04 10.72 -3.13
CA GLU A 82 3.56 9.37 -3.36
C GLU A 82 2.32 9.02 -2.51
N ILE A 83 2.26 9.44 -1.24
CA ILE A 83 1.07 9.34 -0.37
C ILE A 83 -0.08 10.16 -0.94
N ALA A 84 0.17 11.41 -1.34
CA ALA A 84 -0.86 12.29 -1.87
C ALA A 84 -1.56 11.69 -3.11
N ILE A 85 -0.81 10.96 -3.95
CA ILE A 85 -1.37 10.24 -5.11
C ILE A 85 -2.32 9.13 -4.64
N ILE A 86 -1.92 8.31 -3.68
CA ILE A 86 -2.75 7.20 -3.15
C ILE A 86 -4.02 7.76 -2.48
N GLU A 87 -3.92 8.87 -1.75
CA GLU A 87 -5.06 9.53 -1.11
C GLU A 87 -6.14 9.99 -2.11
N THR A 88 -5.79 10.24 -3.38
CA THR A 88 -6.81 10.55 -4.42
C THR A 88 -7.71 9.36 -4.78
N TYR A 89 -7.28 8.15 -4.46
CA TYR A 89 -8.02 6.91 -4.71
C TYR A 89 -8.86 6.46 -3.50
N LEU A 90 -8.58 7.01 -2.32
CA LEU A 90 -9.36 6.77 -1.12
C LEU A 90 -10.58 7.70 -1.09
N PRO A 91 -11.73 7.25 -0.57
CA PRO A 91 -12.87 8.13 -0.35
C PRO A 91 -12.45 9.26 0.61
N LYS A 92 -12.76 10.50 0.22
CA LYS A 92 -12.40 11.78 0.88
C LYS A 92 -12.75 11.89 2.38
N ALA A 93 -13.43 10.89 2.96
CA ALA A 93 -13.96 10.87 4.30
C ALA A 93 -13.12 10.08 5.32
N LEU A 94 -12.09 9.34 4.90
CA LEU A 94 -11.18 8.69 5.85
C LEU A 94 -10.16 9.71 6.36
N SER A 95 -10.62 10.63 7.20
CA SER A 95 -9.76 11.50 8.00
C SER A 95 -8.74 10.64 8.75
N GLN A 96 -7.53 11.16 8.95
CA GLN A 96 -6.35 10.43 9.48
C GLN A 96 -6.61 9.52 10.70
N ASP A 97 -7.67 9.77 11.46
CA ASP A 97 -8.11 8.98 12.62
C ASP A 97 -8.80 7.67 12.23
N GLU A 98 -9.66 7.63 11.21
CA GLU A 98 -10.33 6.40 10.77
C GLU A 98 -9.35 5.42 10.11
N VAL A 99 -8.31 5.97 9.47
CA VAL A 99 -7.17 5.20 8.96
C VAL A 99 -6.45 4.49 10.11
N ARG A 100 -6.25 5.14 11.25
CA ARG A 100 -5.63 4.50 12.43
C ARG A 100 -6.49 3.38 12.98
N THR A 101 -7.80 3.60 13.11
CA THR A 101 -8.73 2.60 13.65
C THR A 101 -8.86 1.38 12.74
N LEU A 102 -8.96 1.58 11.41
CA LEU A 102 -8.97 0.47 10.44
C LEU A 102 -7.64 -0.27 10.41
N VAL A 103 -6.53 0.43 10.59
CA VAL A 103 -5.19 -0.19 10.70
C VAL A 103 -5.06 -1.02 11.97
N GLU A 104 -5.54 -0.54 13.12
CA GLU A 104 -5.56 -1.32 14.36
C GLU A 104 -6.43 -2.57 14.22
N ALA A 105 -7.59 -2.44 13.55
CA ALA A 105 -8.45 -3.56 13.24
C ALA A 105 -7.76 -4.57 12.29
N VAL A 106 -7.06 -4.12 11.26
CA VAL A 106 -6.31 -5.00 10.35
C VAL A 106 -5.14 -5.67 11.06
N ILE A 107 -4.42 -4.98 11.95
CA ILE A 107 -3.35 -5.58 12.76
C ILE A 107 -3.93 -6.66 13.70
N ALA A 108 -5.10 -6.42 14.27
CA ALA A 108 -5.81 -7.39 15.10
C ALA A 108 -6.33 -8.58 14.29
N GLU A 109 -6.86 -8.37 13.08
CA GLU A 109 -7.39 -9.42 12.19
C GLU A 109 -6.27 -10.25 11.53
N THR A 110 -5.11 -9.64 11.22
CA THR A 110 -3.97 -10.32 10.56
C THR A 110 -3.04 -11.02 11.54
N GLY A 111 -3.25 -10.88 12.86
CA GLY A 111 -2.42 -11.56 13.87
C GLY A 111 -0.94 -11.20 13.80
N LEU A 112 -0.59 -10.05 13.20
CA LEU A 112 0.75 -9.49 13.24
C LEU A 112 0.97 -8.84 14.62
N ALA A 113 1.01 -9.67 15.65
CA ALA A 113 1.65 -9.34 16.90
C ALA A 113 3.16 -9.20 16.64
N VAL A 114 3.58 -8.10 16.03
CA VAL A 114 4.99 -7.71 16.00
C VAL A 114 5.32 -7.04 17.32
N SER A 115 5.40 -7.86 18.37
CA SER A 115 6.24 -7.56 19.51
C SER A 115 7.68 -7.83 19.11
N GLY A 116 8.42 -6.76 18.79
CA GLY A 116 9.87 -6.71 18.93
C GLY A 116 10.69 -6.41 17.66
N PRO A 117 11.91 -5.86 17.79
CA PRO A 117 12.69 -5.28 16.68
C PRO A 117 13.38 -6.28 15.74
N ASN A 118 12.92 -7.53 15.63
CA ASN A 118 13.66 -8.59 14.92
C ASN A 118 12.78 -9.42 13.96
N CYS A 119 12.27 -8.81 12.89
CA CYS A 119 11.78 -9.56 11.74
C CYS A 119 12.47 -9.09 10.45
N MET A 120 13.81 -9.13 10.47
CA MET A 120 14.63 -9.15 9.26
C MET A 120 15.08 -10.59 9.05
N GLY A 121 14.34 -11.36 8.23
CA GLY A 121 14.74 -12.70 7.81
C GLY A 121 13.63 -13.75 7.92
N ASN A 122 12.80 -13.87 6.87
CA ASN A 122 12.26 -15.15 6.37
C ASN A 122 11.21 -14.97 5.23
N VAL A 123 11.50 -14.14 4.23
CA VAL A 123 10.65 -14.07 3.01
C VAL A 123 11.32 -14.69 1.79
N CYS A 124 12.39 -15.45 1.97
CA CYS A 124 13.11 -16.11 0.87
C CYS A 124 13.31 -17.60 1.12
N ALA A 125 12.23 -18.37 1.27
CA ALA A 125 12.32 -19.84 1.34
C ALA A 125 11.01 -20.58 0.99
N LYS A 126 10.16 -20.09 0.08
CA LYS A 126 8.97 -20.86 -0.35
C LYS A 126 8.72 -20.91 -1.85
N THR A 127 9.80 -20.95 -2.63
CA THR A 127 9.78 -21.29 -4.06
C THR A 127 11.05 -22.06 -4.43
N CYS A 128 11.24 -23.26 -3.88
CA CYS A 128 12.03 -24.30 -4.52
C CYS A 128 11.77 -25.65 -3.82
N PHE A 129 11.75 -26.74 -4.59
CA PHE A 129 11.55 -28.13 -4.18
C PHE A 129 10.10 -28.60 -3.96
N VAL A 130 9.39 -28.75 -5.09
CA VAL A 130 8.56 -29.93 -5.36
C VAL A 130 9.33 -30.77 -6.37
N THR A 131 9.95 -31.85 -5.89
CA THR A 131 10.19 -33.19 -6.47
C THR A 131 11.30 -33.87 -5.67
#